data_AF-A0A936A5G2-F1
#
_entry.id   AF-A0A936A5G2-F1
#
_cell.length_a   1.000
_cell.length_b   1.000
_cell.length_c   1.000
_cell.angle_alpha   90.00
_cell.angle_beta   90.00
_cell.angle_gamma   90.00
#
_symmetry.space_group_name_H-M   'P 1'
#
loop_
_entity.id
_entity.type
_entity.pdbx_description
1 polymer ?
#
loop_
_entity_poly.entity_id
_entity_poly.type
_entity_poly.pdbx_seq_one_letter_code
_entity_poly.pdbx_strand_id
1 'polypeptide(L)'
;MKTQKTLAFTTCLLALAIAGATQAQQPDFPNERTKPSTCEDFRWNNDMTRDHPRVIDACQETVIADGVVWARLEARFVRVRNDGMVVFSMRGRGDRIIEQMMMEPADGQVAYINDRATEFRNLRASDTLNLYVAEGEYGWATQPVATTARFSRVTAVPADEMEEPAPEVVDQGEQEVVTRDVTPPRKEMVMADNRPLPSRLPVTAGNSYWLALIGGFLVLCGMGVSARRFF
;
A
#
# COMPACT_ATOMS: atom_id res chain seq x y z
N MET A 1 32.71 -65.98 -50.22
CA MET A 1 33.50 -65.61 -49.02
C MET A 1 33.51 -64.10 -48.90
N LYS A 2 33.11 -63.60 -47.71
CA LYS A 2 33.47 -62.32 -47.05
C LYS A 2 33.75 -61.09 -47.93
N THR A 3 32.92 -60.05 -47.78
CA THR A 3 33.29 -58.71 -47.28
C THR A 3 32.11 -57.73 -47.39
N GLN A 4 32.16 -56.64 -46.61
CA GLN A 4 31.27 -55.47 -46.59
C GLN A 4 30.11 -55.47 -45.57
N LYS A 5 30.49 -55.35 -44.29
CA LYS A 5 29.67 -54.71 -43.25
C LYS A 5 30.56 -53.77 -42.44
N THR A 6 30.85 -52.59 -42.98
CA THR A 6 31.54 -51.53 -42.22
C THR A 6 31.31 -50.18 -42.89
N LEU A 7 30.07 -49.67 -42.84
CA LEU A 7 29.76 -48.30 -43.27
C LEU A 7 28.38 -47.91 -42.71
N ALA A 8 28.25 -47.82 -41.39
CA ALA A 8 26.99 -47.38 -40.77
C ALA A 8 27.14 -46.77 -39.36
N PHE A 9 28.33 -46.29 -38.97
CA PHE A 9 28.54 -45.82 -37.58
C PHE A 9 29.27 -44.47 -37.44
N THR A 10 29.30 -43.65 -38.49
CA THR A 10 30.06 -42.38 -38.46
C THR A 10 29.25 -41.19 -38.96
N THR A 11 27.94 -41.17 -38.70
CA THR A 11 27.06 -40.05 -39.11
C THR A 11 26.03 -39.66 -38.05
N CYS A 12 26.18 -40.08 -36.79
CA CYS A 12 25.27 -39.68 -35.71
C CYS A 12 25.85 -38.64 -34.73
N LEU A 13 27.13 -38.27 -34.83
CA LEU A 13 27.77 -37.37 -33.85
C LEU A 13 27.84 -35.89 -34.28
N LEU A 14 27.41 -35.53 -35.48
CA LEU A 14 27.48 -34.14 -35.98
C LEU A 14 26.14 -33.38 -35.95
N ALA A 15 25.09 -33.93 -35.33
CA ALA A 15 23.78 -33.27 -35.20
C ALA A 15 23.56 -32.60 -33.83
N LEU A 16 24.46 -32.78 -32.85
CA LEU A 16 24.29 -32.25 -31.49
C LEU A 16 24.98 -30.90 -31.22
N ALA A 17 25.63 -30.27 -32.21
CA ALA A 17 26.39 -29.04 -31.98
C ALA A 17 25.58 -27.73 -32.19
N ILE A 18 24.36 -27.79 -32.73
CA ILE A 18 23.58 -26.58 -33.08
C ILE A 18 22.49 -26.25 -32.04
N ALA A 19 22.23 -27.13 -31.06
CA ALA A 19 21.22 -26.89 -30.02
C ALA A 19 21.72 -26.06 -28.81
N GLY A 20 22.95 -25.51 -28.85
CA GLY A 20 23.60 -24.88 -27.69
C GLY A 20 23.51 -23.35 -27.61
N ALA A 21 22.98 -22.65 -28.62
CA ALA A 21 23.11 -21.18 -28.71
C ALA A 21 21.86 -20.37 -28.30
N THR A 22 20.79 -21.00 -27.79
CA THR A 22 19.55 -20.27 -27.44
C THR A 22 19.39 -19.94 -25.96
N GLN A 23 20.45 -20.02 -25.14
CA GLN A 23 20.38 -19.75 -23.68
C GLN A 23 21.03 -18.43 -23.23
N ALA A 24 21.11 -17.39 -24.08
CA ALA A 24 21.72 -16.11 -23.67
C ALA A 24 20.72 -14.96 -23.45
N GLN A 25 19.41 -15.21 -23.58
CA GLN A 25 18.39 -14.22 -23.27
C GLN A 25 17.35 -14.86 -22.36
N GLN A 26 17.76 -15.19 -21.13
CA GLN A 26 16.77 -15.30 -20.07
C GLN A 26 16.10 -13.92 -19.96
N PRO A 27 14.77 -13.82 -20.14
CA PRO A 27 14.07 -12.62 -19.75
C PRO A 27 14.47 -12.31 -18.32
N ASP A 28 14.81 -11.06 -18.03
CA ASP A 28 15.18 -10.59 -16.71
C ASP A 28 14.04 -11.01 -15.76
N PHE A 29 14.23 -12.12 -15.06
CA PHE A 29 13.22 -12.63 -14.15
C PHE A 29 13.09 -11.56 -13.07
N PRO A 30 11.87 -11.08 -12.77
CA PRO A 30 11.71 -10.04 -11.77
C PRO A 30 12.40 -10.50 -10.49
N ASN A 31 13.46 -9.78 -10.11
CA ASN A 31 14.27 -10.14 -8.95
C ASN A 31 13.34 -10.20 -7.73
N GLU A 32 13.13 -11.40 -7.21
CA GLU A 32 12.34 -11.62 -6.01
C GLU A 32 12.99 -10.81 -4.89
N ARG A 33 12.25 -9.85 -4.31
CA ARG A 33 12.80 -8.92 -3.32
C ARG A 33 13.28 -9.72 -2.11
N THR A 34 14.57 -9.67 -1.81
CA THR A 34 15.18 -10.37 -0.66
C THR A 34 14.96 -9.67 0.67
N LYS A 35 14.31 -8.50 0.66
CA LYS A 35 13.95 -7.70 1.84
C LYS A 35 12.49 -7.26 1.74
N PRO A 36 11.80 -7.10 2.89
CA PRO A 36 10.47 -6.50 2.89
C PRO A 36 10.53 -5.13 2.22
N SER A 37 9.55 -4.83 1.36
CA SER A 37 9.49 -3.52 0.72
C SER A 37 9.45 -2.44 1.79
N THR A 38 10.13 -1.33 1.53
CA THR A 38 10.00 -0.09 2.27
C THR A 38 9.40 0.98 1.35
N CYS A 39 9.01 2.13 1.90
CA CYS A 39 8.60 3.28 1.07
C CYS A 39 9.71 3.78 0.13
N GLU A 40 10.98 3.58 0.51
CA GLU A 40 12.14 3.97 -0.32
C GLU A 40 12.34 3.01 -1.51
N ASP A 41 11.97 1.74 -1.33
CA ASP A 41 12.06 0.70 -2.36
C ASP A 41 10.78 0.57 -3.20
N PHE A 42 9.73 1.33 -2.87
CA PHE A 42 8.45 1.24 -3.56
C PHE A 42 8.58 1.80 -4.99
N ARG A 43 8.19 1.01 -5.99
CA ARG A 43 8.28 1.43 -7.40
C ARG A 43 7.01 2.18 -7.80
N TRP A 44 7.08 3.49 -7.69
CA TRP A 44 6.00 4.37 -8.09
C TRP A 44 5.77 4.35 -9.60
N ASN A 45 4.51 4.54 -10.00
CA ASN A 45 4.18 4.83 -11.39
C ASN A 45 4.77 6.19 -11.79
N ASN A 46 5.40 6.27 -12.97
CA ASN A 46 6.07 7.49 -13.44
C ASN A 46 5.10 8.67 -13.58
N ASP A 47 3.90 8.44 -14.12
CA ASP A 47 2.89 9.49 -14.28
C ASP A 47 2.39 9.97 -12.91
N MET A 48 2.22 9.07 -11.93
CA MET A 48 1.83 9.44 -10.56
C MET A 48 2.86 10.38 -9.94
N THR A 49 4.16 10.10 -10.06
CA THR A 49 5.21 10.96 -9.50
C THR A 49 5.42 12.25 -10.27
N ARG A 50 5.06 12.28 -11.56
CA ARG A 50 5.07 13.51 -12.35
C ARG A 50 3.94 14.44 -11.92
N ASP A 51 2.73 13.90 -11.77
CA ASP A 51 1.52 14.68 -11.50
C ASP A 51 1.41 15.03 -10.01
N HIS A 52 1.93 14.16 -9.13
CA HIS A 52 1.98 14.35 -7.67
C HIS A 52 3.42 14.13 -7.13
N PRO A 53 4.36 15.07 -7.34
CA PRO A 53 5.77 14.88 -6.97
C PRO A 53 6.01 14.63 -5.48
N ARG A 54 5.07 15.04 -4.63
CA ARG A 54 5.18 14.88 -3.17
C ARG A 54 4.52 13.60 -2.65
N VAL A 55 4.00 12.73 -3.52
CA VAL A 55 3.36 11.47 -3.10
C VAL A 55 4.31 10.54 -2.35
N ILE A 56 5.60 10.56 -2.72
CA ILE A 56 6.63 9.72 -2.10
C ILE A 56 6.78 10.07 -0.61
N ASP A 57 6.72 11.37 -0.28
CA ASP A 57 6.78 11.88 1.10
C ASP A 57 5.57 11.52 1.96
N ALA A 58 4.47 11.10 1.33
CA ALA A 58 3.22 10.72 1.98
C ALA A 58 3.13 9.22 2.30
N CYS A 59 4.05 8.40 1.78
CA CYS A 59 4.10 6.98 2.10
C CYS A 59 4.43 6.77 3.59
N GLN A 60 3.52 6.10 4.28
CA GLN A 60 3.68 5.78 5.71
C GLN A 60 4.38 4.43 5.87
N GLU A 61 3.94 3.45 5.09
CA GLU A 61 4.54 2.11 5.03
C GLU A 61 4.15 1.40 3.73
N THR A 62 4.75 0.24 3.49
CA THR A 62 4.33 -0.65 2.42
C THR A 62 3.80 -1.96 2.98
N VAL A 63 2.70 -2.46 2.42
CA VAL A 63 2.06 -3.72 2.80
C VAL A 63 2.05 -4.66 1.61
N ILE A 64 2.18 -5.96 1.86
CA ILE A 64 2.05 -6.99 0.83
C ILE A 64 0.67 -7.61 0.96
N ALA A 65 -0.12 -7.57 -0.11
CA ALA A 65 -1.45 -8.15 -0.13
C ALA A 65 -1.70 -8.78 -1.51
N ASP A 66 -2.12 -10.04 -1.50
CA ASP A 66 -2.32 -10.87 -2.71
C ASP A 66 -1.08 -10.92 -3.62
N GLY A 67 0.11 -10.99 -3.02
CA GLY A 67 1.39 -11.02 -3.74
C GLY A 67 1.82 -9.67 -4.35
N VAL A 68 0.99 -8.63 -4.22
CA VAL A 68 1.28 -7.27 -4.72
C VAL A 68 1.76 -6.40 -3.56
N VAL A 69 2.77 -5.56 -3.82
CA VAL A 69 3.23 -4.54 -2.87
C VAL A 69 2.36 -3.29 -3.02
N TRP A 70 1.87 -2.78 -1.90
CA TRP A 70 1.04 -1.58 -1.84
C TRP A 70 1.71 -0.55 -0.93
N ALA A 71 1.77 0.70 -1.34
CA ALA A 71 2.09 1.81 -0.45
C ALA A 71 0.81 2.23 0.30
N ARG A 72 0.88 2.32 1.63
CA ARG A 72 -0.19 2.91 2.45
C ARG A 72 0.12 4.38 2.68
N LEU A 73 -0.86 5.21 2.37
CA LEU A 73 -0.84 6.64 2.59
C LEU A 73 -1.96 7.02 3.54
N GLU A 74 -1.71 8.07 4.30
CA GLU A 74 -2.70 8.62 5.21
C GLU A 74 -3.29 9.89 4.60
N ALA A 75 -4.62 10.00 4.61
CA ALA A 75 -5.32 11.17 4.12
C ALA A 75 -6.43 11.58 5.09
N ARG A 76 -6.66 12.87 5.24
CA ARG A 76 -7.79 13.42 5.99
C ARG A 76 -8.86 13.91 5.03
N PHE A 77 -10.10 13.51 5.27
CA PHE A 77 -11.24 13.95 4.49
C PHE A 77 -11.45 15.47 4.62
N VAL A 78 -11.73 16.13 3.50
CA VAL A 78 -12.05 17.57 3.47
C VAL A 78 -13.53 17.75 3.17
N ARG A 79 -13.99 17.27 2.00
CA ARG A 79 -15.37 17.42 1.53
C ARG A 79 -15.68 16.48 0.35
N VAL A 80 -16.97 16.27 0.10
CA VAL A 80 -17.47 15.79 -1.20
C VAL A 80 -18.00 17.01 -1.97
N ARG A 81 -17.59 17.17 -3.23
CA ARG A 81 -18.07 18.21 -4.14
C ARG A 81 -19.45 17.85 -4.71
N ASN A 82 -20.14 18.83 -5.28
CA ASN A 82 -21.46 18.63 -5.88
C ASN A 82 -21.44 17.68 -7.09
N ASP A 83 -20.28 17.54 -7.75
CA ASP A 83 -20.04 16.60 -8.87
C ASP A 83 -19.70 15.18 -8.40
N GLY A 84 -19.68 14.92 -7.09
CA GLY A 84 -19.34 13.63 -6.51
C GLY A 84 -17.83 13.40 -6.30
N MET A 85 -16.98 14.33 -6.72
CA MET A 85 -15.55 14.25 -6.47
C MET A 85 -15.25 14.42 -4.99
N VAL A 86 -14.31 13.63 -4.47
CA VAL A 86 -13.95 13.67 -3.06
C VAL A 86 -12.59 14.32 -2.88
N VAL A 87 -12.54 15.30 -1.99
CA VAL A 87 -11.33 16.08 -1.68
C VAL A 87 -10.74 15.57 -0.38
N PHE A 88 -9.45 15.30 -0.40
CA PHE A 88 -8.68 14.85 0.75
C PHE A 88 -7.40 15.67 0.89
N SER A 89 -6.91 15.81 2.13
CA SER A 89 -5.58 16.33 2.41
C SER A 89 -4.64 15.17 2.75
N MET A 90 -3.63 14.96 1.90
CA MET A 90 -2.64 13.92 2.07
C MET A 90 -1.68 14.29 3.21
N ARG A 91 -1.36 13.32 4.06
CA ARG A 91 -0.52 13.50 5.24
C ARG A 91 0.80 12.76 5.06
N GLY A 92 1.89 13.47 5.36
CA GLY A 92 3.24 12.91 5.34
C GLY A 92 3.67 12.43 6.72
N ARG A 93 4.90 11.92 6.80
CA ARG A 93 5.52 11.58 8.08
C ARG A 93 5.50 12.80 9.02
N GLY A 94 5.08 12.59 10.27
CA GLY A 94 4.97 13.65 11.27
C GLY A 94 3.71 14.53 11.16
N ASP A 95 2.65 14.03 10.52
CA ASP A 95 1.35 14.69 10.41
C ASP A 95 1.38 16.06 9.70
N ARG A 96 2.36 16.28 8.82
CA ARG A 96 2.41 17.46 7.94
C ARG A 96 1.47 17.28 6.76
N ILE A 97 0.74 18.33 6.38
CA ILE A 97 -0.05 18.34 5.13
C ILE A 97 0.92 18.38 3.95
N ILE A 98 0.74 17.44 3.03
CA ILE A 98 1.57 17.32 1.85
C ILE A 98 0.93 18.03 0.67
N GLU A 99 -0.30 17.65 0.34
CA GLU A 99 -1.02 18.17 -0.81
C GLU A 99 -2.51 17.92 -0.60
N GLN A 100 -3.38 18.71 -1.23
CA GLN A 100 -4.79 18.35 -1.35
C GLN A 100 -5.03 17.67 -2.69
N MET A 101 -5.73 16.54 -2.67
CA MET A 101 -6.00 15.73 -3.85
C MET A 101 -7.49 15.58 -4.04
N MET A 102 -7.90 15.51 -5.30
CA MET A 102 -9.25 15.19 -5.70
C MET A 102 -9.25 13.79 -6.30
N MET A 103 -10.23 12.98 -5.92
CA MET A 103 -10.43 11.69 -6.56
C MET A 103 -11.90 11.48 -6.90
N GLU A 104 -12.09 10.83 -8.05
CA GLU A 104 -13.38 10.30 -8.46
C GLU A 104 -13.51 8.89 -7.88
N PRO A 105 -14.40 8.66 -6.88
CA PRO A 105 -14.60 7.33 -6.35
C PRO A 105 -15.06 6.37 -7.44
N ALA A 106 -14.54 5.15 -7.43
CA ALA A 106 -15.12 4.09 -8.24
C ALA A 106 -16.54 3.74 -7.77
N ASP A 107 -17.32 3.11 -8.64
CA ASP A 107 -18.70 2.74 -8.33
C ASP A 107 -18.79 1.87 -7.06
N GLY A 108 -19.57 2.34 -6.09
CA GLY A 108 -19.77 1.67 -4.80
C GLY A 108 -18.53 1.68 -3.89
N GLN A 109 -17.48 2.44 -4.22
CA GLN A 109 -16.31 2.57 -3.36
C GLN A 109 -16.67 3.29 -2.06
N VAL A 110 -16.15 2.76 -0.95
CA VAL A 110 -16.34 3.29 0.40
C VAL A 110 -14.98 3.51 1.06
N ALA A 111 -14.92 4.47 1.99
CA ALA A 111 -13.77 4.62 2.88
C ALA A 111 -13.86 3.63 4.03
N TYR A 112 -12.71 3.21 4.55
CA TYR A 112 -12.64 2.38 5.75
C TYR A 112 -12.06 3.23 6.89
N ILE A 113 -12.90 3.56 7.87
CA ILE A 113 -12.52 4.32 9.06
C ILE A 113 -12.64 3.38 10.25
N ASN A 114 -11.54 3.10 10.96
CA ASN A 114 -11.52 2.13 12.07
C ASN A 114 -12.18 0.79 11.68
N ASP A 115 -11.77 0.24 10.53
CA ASP A 115 -12.30 -1.00 9.94
C ASP A 115 -13.79 -1.00 9.58
N ARG A 116 -14.44 0.16 9.61
CA ARG A 116 -15.84 0.32 9.19
C ARG A 116 -15.95 0.95 7.80
N ALA A 117 -16.61 0.23 6.91
CA ALA A 117 -17.05 0.76 5.62
C ALA A 117 -18.00 1.96 5.83
N THR A 118 -17.59 3.11 5.30
CA THR A 118 -18.30 4.39 5.42
C THR A 118 -18.34 5.05 4.04
N GLU A 119 -19.54 5.44 3.60
CA GLU A 119 -19.70 6.19 2.35
C GLU A 119 -19.03 7.56 2.47
N PHE A 120 -18.42 8.04 1.38
CA PHE A 120 -17.70 9.33 1.39
C PHE A 120 -18.55 10.52 1.82
N ARG A 121 -19.85 10.53 1.48
CA ARG A 121 -20.81 11.57 1.89
C ARG A 121 -21.08 11.62 3.40
N ASN A 122 -20.78 10.54 4.12
CA ASN A 122 -21.01 10.43 5.56
C ASN A 122 -19.73 10.68 6.38
N LEU A 123 -18.60 10.94 5.70
CA LEU A 123 -17.33 11.27 6.36
C LEU A 123 -17.38 12.68 6.96
N ARG A 124 -16.67 12.85 8.06
CA ARG A 124 -16.47 14.12 8.75
C ARG A 124 -15.09 14.66 8.42
N ALA A 125 -14.91 15.98 8.45
CA ALA A 125 -13.60 16.61 8.20
C ALA A 125 -12.51 16.19 9.20
N SER A 126 -12.91 15.62 10.35
CA SER A 126 -11.99 15.02 11.33
C SER A 126 -11.52 13.61 10.96
N ASP A 127 -12.16 12.96 9.99
CA ASP A 127 -11.91 11.55 9.69
C ASP A 127 -10.64 11.38 8.86
N THR A 128 -9.77 10.49 9.34
CA THR A 128 -8.56 10.05 8.65
C THR A 128 -8.81 8.67 8.05
N LEU A 129 -8.45 8.51 6.77
CA LEU A 129 -8.56 7.26 6.03
C LEU A 129 -7.20 6.83 5.49
N ASN A 130 -7.08 5.53 5.28
CA ASN A 130 -5.94 4.94 4.58
C ASN A 130 -6.27 4.83 3.08
N LEU A 131 -5.36 5.33 2.26
CA LEU A 131 -5.35 5.12 0.82
C LEU A 131 -4.19 4.19 0.47
N TYR A 132 -4.38 3.38 -0.57
CA TYR A 132 -3.43 2.39 -1.01
C TYR A 132 -3.12 2.57 -2.49
N VAL A 133 -1.85 2.52 -2.85
CA VAL A 133 -1.38 2.55 -4.24
C VAL A 133 -0.63 1.26 -4.50
N ALA A 134 -1.03 0.52 -5.53
CA ALA A 134 -0.31 -0.69 -5.95
C ALA A 134 0.97 -0.29 -6.70
N GLU A 135 2.02 -1.09 -6.52
CA GLU A 135 3.31 -0.85 -7.18
C GLU A 135 3.13 -0.78 -8.72
N GLY A 136 3.63 0.30 -9.33
CA GLY A 136 3.51 0.54 -10.78
C GLY A 136 2.14 1.04 -11.28
N GLU A 137 1.11 1.11 -10.44
CA GLU A 137 -0.24 1.52 -10.84
C GLU A 137 -0.50 3.02 -10.63
N TYR A 138 -1.40 3.59 -11.44
CA TYR A 138 -1.89 4.95 -11.27
C TYR A 138 -3.31 4.94 -10.71
N GLY A 139 -3.45 5.38 -9.46
CA GLY A 139 -4.74 5.52 -8.79
C GLY A 139 -4.67 5.13 -7.31
N TRP A 140 -5.77 5.34 -6.59
CA TRP A 140 -5.87 5.01 -5.17
C TRP A 140 -6.97 3.99 -4.91
N ALA A 141 -6.74 3.11 -3.95
CA ALA A 141 -7.74 2.23 -3.37
C ALA A 141 -7.94 2.55 -1.89
N THR A 142 -9.10 2.24 -1.33
CA THR A 142 -9.38 2.39 0.12
C THR A 142 -9.03 1.13 0.91
N GLN A 143 -8.64 0.06 0.22
CA GLN A 143 -8.15 -1.19 0.80
C GLN A 143 -7.06 -1.78 -0.09
N PRO A 144 -6.08 -2.50 0.48
CA PRO A 144 -5.21 -3.35 -0.30
C PRO A 144 -6.05 -4.53 -0.84
N VAL A 145 -5.74 -5.07 -2.02
CA VAL A 145 -6.54 -6.08 -2.75
C VAL A 145 -7.82 -5.53 -3.41
N ALA A 146 -7.89 -4.22 -3.63
CA ALA A 146 -8.89 -3.66 -4.54
C ALA A 146 -8.62 -4.12 -5.98
N THR A 147 -9.66 -4.58 -6.69
CA THR A 147 -9.55 -4.81 -8.14
C THR A 147 -9.31 -3.48 -8.86
N THR A 148 -8.71 -3.49 -10.06
CA THR A 148 -8.46 -2.27 -10.86
C THR A 148 -9.71 -1.40 -11.06
N ALA A 149 -10.88 -2.03 -11.14
CA ALA A 149 -12.19 -1.36 -11.20
C ALA A 149 -12.57 -0.55 -9.93
N ARG A 150 -11.84 -0.70 -8.83
CA ARG A 150 -12.04 0.02 -7.57
C ARG A 150 -10.97 1.09 -7.31
N PHE A 151 -10.10 1.34 -8.29
CA PHE A 151 -9.17 2.45 -8.21
C PHE A 151 -9.89 3.74 -8.58
N SER A 152 -9.69 4.75 -7.75
CA SER A 152 -10.20 6.09 -7.99
C SER A 152 -9.28 6.80 -8.97
N ARG A 153 -9.88 7.50 -9.96
CA ARG A 153 -9.11 8.38 -10.83
C ARG A 153 -8.70 9.62 -10.05
N VAL A 154 -7.42 9.94 -10.10
CA VAL A 154 -6.82 11.09 -9.41
C VAL A 154 -6.84 12.27 -10.34
N THR A 155 -7.24 13.42 -9.82
CA THR A 155 -7.04 14.70 -10.51
C THR A 155 -6.46 15.69 -9.50
N ALA A 156 -5.51 16.51 -9.94
CA ALA A 156 -5.04 17.62 -9.13
C ALA A 156 -6.21 18.59 -8.86
N VAL A 157 -6.31 19.08 -7.62
CA VAL A 157 -7.25 20.16 -7.32
C VAL A 157 -6.75 21.41 -8.05
N PRO A 158 -7.59 22.10 -8.85
CA PRO A 158 -7.22 23.36 -9.47
C PRO A 158 -6.71 24.36 -8.41
N ALA A 159 -5.62 25.07 -8.71
CA ALA A 159 -4.96 25.94 -7.72
C ALA A 159 -5.86 27.06 -7.19
N ASP A 160 -6.87 27.47 -7.97
CA ASP A 160 -7.92 28.43 -7.64
C ASP A 160 -8.95 27.90 -6.61
N GLU A 161 -9.07 26.58 -6.41
CA GLU A 161 -9.87 26.00 -5.31
C GLU A 161 -9.05 25.74 -4.04
N MET A 162 -7.74 25.96 -4.07
CA MET A 162 -6.85 25.80 -2.91
C MET A 162 -6.86 27.05 -2.00
N GLU A 163 -7.75 28.00 -2.27
CA GLU A 163 -7.97 29.17 -1.43
C GLU A 163 -8.56 28.72 -0.09
N GLU A 164 -7.65 28.58 0.88
CA GLU A 164 -7.93 28.51 2.30
C GLU A 164 -9.10 29.47 2.61
N PRO A 165 -10.18 29.02 3.27
CA PRO A 165 -11.25 29.94 3.63
C PRO A 165 -10.60 31.04 4.46
N ALA A 166 -10.47 32.23 3.86
CA ALA A 166 -10.07 33.43 4.57
C ALA A 166 -10.93 33.47 5.82
N PRO A 167 -10.35 33.64 7.03
CA PRO A 167 -11.15 33.71 8.23
C PRO A 167 -12.19 34.80 7.98
N GLU A 168 -13.47 34.43 7.95
CA GLU A 168 -14.55 35.41 7.94
C GLU A 168 -14.24 36.34 9.11
N VAL A 169 -13.88 37.58 8.78
CA VAL A 169 -13.77 38.65 9.75
C VAL A 169 -15.19 38.85 10.23
N VAL A 170 -15.55 38.12 11.29
CA VAL A 170 -16.77 38.34 12.03
C VAL A 170 -16.63 39.74 12.59
N ASP A 171 -17.33 40.67 11.94
CA ASP A 171 -17.56 42.03 12.39
C ASP A 171 -18.30 41.97 13.73
N GLN A 172 -17.53 41.85 14.82
CA GLN A 172 -18.05 41.96 16.17
C GLN A 172 -18.27 43.44 16.45
N GLY A 173 -19.47 43.89 16.10
CA GLY A 173 -20.00 45.16 16.55
C GLY A 173 -19.81 45.32 18.06
N GLU A 174 -19.07 46.37 18.41
CA GLU A 174 -19.29 47.25 19.56
C GLU A 174 -20.01 46.59 20.75
N GLN A 175 -19.29 45.80 21.54
CA GLN A 175 -19.73 45.46 22.90
C GLN A 175 -19.05 46.38 23.91
N GLU A 176 -19.89 47.28 24.40
CA GLU A 176 -19.73 48.17 25.56
C GLU A 176 -18.93 47.53 26.71
N VAL A 177 -17.84 48.20 27.05
CA VAL A 177 -16.92 47.85 28.15
C VAL A 177 -17.63 48.04 29.50
N VAL A 178 -18.25 46.99 30.01
CA VAL A 178 -18.62 46.90 31.43
C VAL A 178 -17.43 46.34 32.19
N THR A 179 -16.64 47.24 32.77
CA THR A 179 -15.55 46.94 33.70
C THR A 179 -16.10 46.20 34.92
N ARG A 180 -16.09 44.87 34.89
CA ARG A 180 -16.21 44.04 36.08
C ARG A 180 -14.80 43.75 36.61
N ASP A 181 -14.56 44.28 37.79
CA ASP A 181 -13.48 43.97 38.70
C ASP A 181 -13.40 42.44 38.91
N VAL A 182 -12.37 41.78 38.37
CA VAL A 182 -12.11 40.36 38.58
C VAL A 182 -10.75 40.21 39.23
N THR A 183 -10.78 40.06 40.54
CA THR A 183 -9.70 39.55 41.39
C THR A 183 -9.09 38.28 40.76
N PRO A 184 -7.76 38.17 40.64
CA PRO A 184 -7.12 37.00 40.05
C PRO A 184 -7.33 35.74 40.92
N PRO A 185 -7.74 34.60 40.34
CA PRO A 185 -7.82 33.35 41.09
C PRO A 185 -6.42 32.84 41.44
N ARG A 186 -6.27 32.50 42.71
CA ARG A 186 -5.14 31.82 43.35
C ARG A 186 -4.74 30.58 42.52
N LYS A 187 -3.47 30.52 42.12
CA LYS A 187 -2.84 29.31 41.55
C LYS A 187 -3.02 28.12 42.49
N GLU A 188 -3.89 27.19 42.14
CA GLU A 188 -3.85 25.83 42.69
C GLU A 188 -2.69 25.07 42.03
N MET A 189 -1.68 24.74 42.84
CA MET A 189 -0.67 23.75 42.48
C MET A 189 -1.35 22.39 42.35
N VAL A 190 -1.55 21.94 41.12
CA VAL A 190 -1.93 20.55 40.84
C VAL A 190 -0.71 19.67 41.09
N MET A 191 -0.82 18.86 42.15
CA MET A 191 0.10 17.79 42.52
C MET A 191 0.24 16.79 41.36
N ALA A 192 1.49 16.52 40.98
CA ALA A 192 1.83 15.49 40.01
C ALA A 192 1.48 14.09 40.55
N ASP A 193 0.61 13.38 39.84
CA ASP A 193 0.22 12.00 40.11
C ASP A 193 1.35 11.05 39.66
N ASN A 194 2.25 10.70 40.58
CA ASN A 194 3.32 9.73 40.39
C ASN A 194 2.80 8.28 40.52
N ARG A 195 1.87 7.88 39.66
CA ARG A 195 1.48 6.46 39.53
C ARG A 195 2.43 5.74 38.57
N PRO A 196 3.07 4.63 38.99
CA PRO A 196 3.91 3.83 38.09
C PRO A 196 3.05 3.19 36.99
N LEU A 197 3.47 3.39 35.74
CA LEU A 197 2.88 2.76 34.56
C LEU A 197 2.95 1.24 34.71
N PRO A 198 1.84 0.50 34.50
CA PRO A 198 1.86 -0.96 34.59
C PRO A 198 2.78 -1.57 33.52
N SER A 199 3.62 -2.46 34.02
CA SER A 199 4.61 -3.26 33.34
C SER A 199 4.05 -4.06 32.16
N ARG A 200 4.80 -4.02 31.05
CA ARG A 200 5.02 -5.06 30.03
C ARG A 200 3.95 -6.15 29.89
N LEU A 201 3.25 -6.13 28.76
CA LEU A 201 2.52 -7.30 28.25
C LEU A 201 3.50 -8.40 27.78
N PRO A 202 3.15 -9.68 27.96
CA PRO A 202 4.01 -10.80 27.59
C PRO A 202 4.15 -10.94 26.08
N VAL A 203 5.40 -11.05 25.63
CA VAL A 203 5.77 -11.54 24.30
C VAL A 203 5.26 -12.98 24.18
N THR A 204 4.10 -13.16 23.53
CA THR A 204 3.58 -14.50 23.24
C THR A 204 3.99 -14.86 21.82
N ALA A 205 5.02 -15.70 21.77
CA ALA A 205 5.55 -16.32 20.56
C ALA A 205 4.51 -17.21 19.87
N GLY A 206 4.36 -17.06 18.56
CA GLY A 206 3.68 -18.00 17.67
C GLY A 206 4.62 -18.40 16.53
N ASN A 207 5.65 -19.18 16.84
CA ASN A 207 6.60 -19.72 15.88
C ASN A 207 6.01 -21.01 15.26
N SER A 208 5.24 -20.85 14.18
CA SER A 208 4.50 -21.94 13.51
C SER A 208 5.27 -22.56 12.33
N TYR A 209 6.60 -22.48 12.27
CA TYR A 209 7.38 -22.98 11.13
C TYR A 209 7.53 -24.51 11.04
N TRP A 210 7.06 -25.28 12.04
CA TRP A 210 7.25 -26.74 12.06
C TRP A 210 6.23 -27.57 11.26
N LEU A 211 5.07 -27.02 10.92
CA LEU A 211 4.03 -27.81 10.23
C LEU A 211 4.28 -27.99 8.72
N ALA A 212 5.18 -27.22 8.11
CA ALA A 212 5.47 -27.33 6.68
C ALA A 212 6.44 -28.48 6.31
N LEU A 213 7.24 -28.99 7.26
CA LEU A 213 8.24 -30.02 6.95
C LEU A 213 7.68 -31.45 6.89
N ILE A 214 6.51 -31.71 7.47
CA ILE A 214 5.90 -33.06 7.47
C ILE A 214 5.15 -33.34 6.15
N GLY A 215 4.63 -32.30 5.47
CA GLY A 215 3.84 -32.46 4.23
C GLY A 215 4.67 -32.85 3.01
N GLY A 216 5.94 -32.42 2.92
CA GLY A 216 6.79 -32.68 1.75
C GLY A 216 7.28 -34.13 1.61
N PHE A 217 7.39 -34.87 2.73
CA PHE A 217 7.94 -36.23 2.70
C PHE A 217 6.94 -37.27 2.19
N LEU A 218 5.62 -37.02 2.29
CA LEU A 218 4.59 -37.97 1.85
C LEU A 218 4.37 -37.96 0.32
N VAL A 219 4.76 -36.90 -0.39
CA VAL A 219 4.57 -36.82 -1.86
C VAL A 219 5.62 -37.65 -2.61
N LEU A 220 6.83 -37.82 -2.07
CA LEU A 220 7.90 -38.59 -2.74
C LEU A 220 7.70 -40.12 -2.69
N CYS A 221 6.90 -40.64 -1.75
CA CYS A 221 6.60 -42.08 -1.70
C CYS A 221 5.47 -42.51 -2.65
N GLY A 222 4.68 -41.57 -3.17
CA GLY A 222 3.52 -41.87 -4.03
C GLY A 222 3.84 -42.25 -5.48
N MET A 223 5.02 -41.89 -6.01
CA MET A 223 5.36 -42.16 -7.41
C MET A 223 6.06 -43.51 -7.67
N GLY A 224 6.36 -44.30 -6.63
CA GLY A 224 7.07 -45.58 -6.78
C GLY A 224 6.22 -46.79 -7.20
N VAL A 225 4.88 -46.71 -7.14
CA VAL A 225 4.02 -47.91 -7.27
C VAL A 225 3.42 -48.10 -8.68
N SER A 226 3.47 -47.09 -9.55
CA SER A 226 2.82 -47.15 -10.87
C SER A 226 3.68 -47.79 -11.99
N ALA A 227 4.95 -48.13 -11.74
CA ALA A 227 5.87 -48.60 -12.79
C ALA A 227 5.94 -50.13 -12.98
N ARG A 228 5.08 -50.94 -12.32
CA ARG A 228 5.18 -52.42 -12.38
C ARG A 228 4.03 -53.14 -13.10
N ARG A 229 3.23 -52.47 -13.93
CA ARG A 229 2.12 -53.12 -14.66
C ARG A 229 2.25 -53.17 -16.18
N PHE A 230 3.44 -52.94 -16.72
CA PHE A 230 3.75 -53.14 -18.13
C PHE A 230 5.12 -53.82 -18.26
N PHE A 231 5.16 -55.13 -18.07
CA PHE A 231 6.07 -56.09 -18.73
C PHE A 231 5.53 -57.50 -18.49
#